data_AF-X5UZY0-F1
#
_entry.id   AF-X5UZY0-F1
#
_cell.length_a   1.000
_cell.length_b   1.000
_cell.length_c   1.000
_cell.angle_alpha   90.00
_cell.angle_beta   90.00
_cell.angle_gamma   90.00
#
_symmetry.space_group_name_H-M   'P 1'
#
loop_
_entity.id
_entity.type
_entity.pdbx_description
1 polymer ?
#
loop_
_entity_poly.entity_id
_entity_poly.type
_entity_poly.pdbx_seq_one_letter_code
_entity_poly.pdbx_strand_id
1 'polypeptide(L)'
;MSTGDHSVQNLTIYHQLARDDLPPAADVDIRKELADLRDLLGRIADKDRPLVEVALTEAEALADRPNPDKDKVASTLERAIEYAGSAEKLATHGEKLWPTLKAIGGWLGEYGPKVLRLAGVAIV
;
A
#
# COMPACT_ATOMS: atom_id res chain seq x y z
N MET A 1 -34.61 -7.80 11.29
CA MET A 1 -33.44 -6.96 11.60
C MET A 1 -32.54 -7.76 12.51
N SER A 2 -31.38 -8.20 12.00
CA SER A 2 -30.31 -8.76 12.82
C SER A 2 -29.02 -8.15 12.26
N THR A 3 -28.45 -7.24 13.04
CA THR A 3 -27.13 -6.65 12.82
C THR A 3 -26.10 -7.73 13.13
N GLY A 4 -25.22 -8.04 12.18
CA GLY A 4 -24.18 -9.04 12.42
C GLY A 4 -23.49 -9.46 11.13
N ASP A 5 -22.46 -8.71 10.74
CA ASP A 5 -21.11 -9.22 10.45
C ASP A 5 -20.28 -8.01 10.02
N HIS A 6 -19.58 -7.38 10.97
CA HIS A 6 -18.39 -6.63 10.60
C HIS A 6 -17.33 -7.70 10.40
N SER A 7 -17.20 -8.21 9.18
CA SER A 7 -16.20 -9.20 8.82
C SER A 7 -14.85 -8.73 9.33
N VAL A 8 -14.34 -9.36 10.37
CA VAL A 8 -12.92 -9.35 10.70
C VAL A 8 -12.25 -10.01 9.50
N GLN A 9 -11.79 -9.19 8.55
CA GLN A 9 -11.02 -9.69 7.42
C GLN A 9 -9.82 -10.41 8.01
N ASN A 10 -9.83 -11.74 7.90
CA ASN A 10 -8.73 -12.57 8.32
C ASN A 10 -7.61 -12.33 7.30
N LEU A 11 -6.84 -11.26 7.51
CA LEU A 11 -5.78 -10.84 6.59
C LEU A 11 -4.64 -11.86 6.68
N THR A 12 -4.48 -12.65 5.62
CA THR A 12 -3.36 -13.58 5.50
C THR A 12 -2.07 -12.80 5.33
N ILE A 13 -1.08 -13.11 6.16
CA ILE A 13 0.27 -12.54 6.10
C ILE A 13 1.16 -13.44 5.24
N TYR A 14 1.77 -12.86 4.21
CA TYR A 14 2.69 -13.51 3.28
C TYR A 14 4.13 -13.02 3.45
N HIS A 15 4.33 -11.86 4.07
CA HIS A 15 5.65 -11.29 4.32
C HIS A 15 5.71 -10.61 5.69
N GLN A 16 6.87 -10.71 6.34
CA GLN A 16 7.14 -10.07 7.61
C GLN A 16 8.31 -9.11 7.45
N LEU A 17 8.14 -7.89 7.96
CA LEU A 17 9.17 -6.86 8.02
C LEU A 17 9.49 -6.57 9.48
N ALA A 18 10.75 -6.55 9.86
CA ALA A 18 11.11 -6.04 11.18
C ALA A 18 10.82 -4.54 11.22
N ARG A 19 10.35 -4.02 12.36
CA ARG A 19 10.13 -2.58 12.50
C ARG A 19 11.38 -1.75 12.19
N ASP A 20 12.55 -2.24 12.62
CA ASP A 20 13.83 -1.55 12.41
C ASP A 20 14.30 -1.58 10.95
N ASP A 21 13.68 -2.41 10.10
CA ASP A 21 13.97 -2.45 8.68
C ASP A 21 13.29 -1.32 7.91
N LEU A 22 12.22 -0.70 8.44
CA LEU A 22 11.50 0.37 7.76
C LEU A 22 12.41 1.61 7.63
N PRO A 23 12.61 2.14 6.42
CA PRO A 23 13.45 3.31 6.24
C PRO A 23 12.82 4.54 6.92
N PRO A 24 13.62 5.45 7.50
CA PRO A 24 13.15 6.74 7.95
C PRO A 24 12.48 7.49 6.79
N ALA A 25 11.41 8.24 7.08
CA ALA A 25 10.67 8.96 6.04
C ALA A 25 11.53 9.97 5.26
N ALA A 26 12.59 10.51 5.88
CA ALA A 26 13.51 11.44 5.24
C ALA A 26 14.41 10.77 4.17
N ASP A 27 14.58 9.44 4.24
CA ASP A 27 15.43 8.68 3.33
C ASP A 27 14.64 8.08 2.15
N VAL A 28 13.33 8.29 2.11
CA VAL A 28 12.43 7.74 1.09
C VAL A 28 12.12 8.79 0.02
N ASP A 29 12.47 8.50 -1.23
CA ASP A 29 11.96 9.23 -2.38
C ASP A 29 10.53 8.76 -2.70
N ILE A 30 9.55 9.34 -1.99
CA ILE A 30 8.15 8.92 -2.11
C ILE A 30 7.61 9.04 -3.54
N ARG A 31 8.11 9.97 -4.36
CA ARG A 31 7.66 10.12 -5.76
C ARG A 31 8.07 8.92 -6.59
N LYS A 32 9.33 8.52 -6.47
CA LYS A 32 9.85 7.33 -7.14
C LYS A 32 9.08 6.08 -6.68
N GLU A 33 8.88 5.92 -5.38
CA GLU A 33 8.21 4.73 -4.84
C GLU A 33 6.72 4.65 -5.25
N LEU A 34 6.00 5.78 -5.33
CA LEU A 34 4.62 5.79 -5.84
C LEU A 34 4.55 5.48 -7.34
N ALA A 35 5.51 5.97 -8.12
CA ALA A 35 5.60 5.64 -9.55
C ALA A 35 5.90 4.15 -9.77
N ASP A 36 6.83 3.57 -9.00
CA ASP A 36 7.14 2.14 -9.04
C ASP A 36 5.92 1.31 -8.62
N LEU A 37 5.19 1.76 -7.59
CA LEU A 37 3.96 1.11 -7.14
C LEU A 37 2.87 1.13 -8.22
N ARG A 38 2.74 2.23 -8.98
CA ARG A 38 1.82 2.34 -10.12
C ARG A 38 2.11 1.29 -11.18
N ASP A 39 3.37 1.17 -11.57
CA ASP A 39 3.77 0.18 -12.57
C ASP A 39 3.51 -1.25 -12.11
N LEU A 40 3.78 -1.55 -10.84
CA LEU A 40 3.58 -2.88 -10.27
C LEU A 40 2.09 -3.21 -10.13
N LEU A 41 1.32 -2.37 -9.43
CA LEU A 41 -0.10 -2.61 -9.19
C LEU A 41 -0.91 -2.56 -10.49
N GLY A 42 -0.58 -1.66 -11.42
CA GLY A 42 -1.24 -1.57 -12.71
C GLY A 42 -1.09 -2.84 -13.57
N ARG A 43 0.05 -3.54 -13.47
CA ARG A 43 0.25 -4.85 -14.11
C ARG A 43 -0.52 -5.96 -13.42
N ILE A 44 -0.65 -5.90 -12.09
CA ILE A 44 -1.36 -6.92 -11.30
C ILE A 44 -2.87 -6.80 -11.49
N ALA A 45 -3.42 -5.57 -11.52
CA ALA A 45 -4.85 -5.30 -11.53
C ALA A 45 -5.60 -5.80 -12.78
N ASP A 46 -4.90 -6.03 -13.90
CA ASP A 46 -5.47 -6.45 -15.18
C ASP A 46 -6.65 -5.55 -15.61
N LYS A 47 -7.89 -5.99 -15.43
CA LYS A 47 -9.11 -5.25 -15.79
C LYS A 47 -9.34 -4.00 -14.93
N ASP A 48 -8.89 -4.02 -13.67
CA ASP A 48 -9.09 -2.93 -12.72
C ASP A 48 -7.95 -1.90 -12.75
N ARG A 49 -7.01 -2.03 -13.70
CA ARG A 49 -5.91 -1.08 -13.88
C ARG A 49 -6.36 0.39 -13.89
N PRO A 50 -7.44 0.80 -14.59
CA PRO A 50 -7.87 2.20 -14.57
C PRO A 50 -8.21 2.73 -13.17
N LEU A 51 -8.74 1.87 -12.29
CA LEU A 51 -9.07 2.25 -10.91
C LEU A 51 -7.82 2.42 -10.05
N VAL A 52 -6.84 1.54 -10.22
CA VAL A 52 -5.51 1.65 -9.60
C VAL A 52 -4.83 2.95 -10.02
N GLU A 53 -4.82 3.26 -11.31
CA GLU A 53 -4.19 4.46 -11.86
C GLU A 53 -4.81 5.75 -11.29
N VAL A 54 -6.14 5.80 -11.16
CA VAL A 54 -6.85 6.94 -10.54
C VAL A 54 -6.46 7.09 -9.07
N ALA A 55 -6.49 6.01 -8.29
CA ALA A 55 -6.15 6.05 -6.87
C ALA A 55 -4.70 6.47 -6.63
N LEU A 56 -3.76 6.01 -7.46
CA LEU A 56 -2.35 6.39 -7.35
C LEU A 56 -2.07 7.82 -7.82
N THR A 57 -2.80 8.31 -8.82
CA THR A 57 -2.74 9.72 -9.20
C THR A 57 -3.18 10.63 -8.04
N GLU A 58 -4.21 10.22 -7.30
CA GLU A 58 -4.66 10.93 -6.10
C GLU A 58 -3.60 10.87 -4.98
N ALA A 59 -3.01 9.70 -4.73
CA ALA A 59 -1.95 9.51 -3.75
C ALA A 59 -0.72 10.38 -4.04
N GLU A 60 -0.28 10.44 -5.30
CA GLU A 60 0.83 11.29 -5.74
C GLU A 60 0.55 12.78 -5.55
N ALA A 61 -0.64 13.24 -5.96
CA ALA A 61 -1.03 14.63 -5.77
C ALA A 61 -1.14 15.04 -4.28
N LEU A 62 -1.44 14.10 -3.40
CA LEU A 62 -1.43 14.30 -1.95
C LEU A 62 0.01 14.31 -1.39
N ALA A 63 0.86 13.39 -1.85
CA ALA A 63 2.25 13.27 -1.45
C ALA A 63 3.12 14.46 -1.90
N ASP A 64 2.74 15.13 -3.00
CA ASP A 64 3.46 16.28 -3.57
C ASP A 64 3.22 17.61 -2.86
N ARG A 65 2.34 17.63 -1.86
CA ARG A 65 2.05 18.86 -1.10
C ARG A 65 3.24 19.24 -0.21
N PRO A 66 3.46 20.54 0.10
CA PRO A 66 4.55 20.95 0.99
C PRO A 66 4.51 20.32 2.39
N ASN A 67 3.31 19.99 2.87
CA ASN A 67 3.09 19.21 4.08
C ASN A 67 2.05 18.11 3.80
N PRO A 68 2.49 16.94 3.32
CA PRO A 68 1.59 15.87 2.91
C PRO A 68 0.76 15.34 4.07
N ASP A 69 -0.53 15.15 3.82
CA ASP A 69 -1.45 14.49 4.75
C ASP A 69 -1.31 12.97 4.59
N LYS A 70 -0.44 12.36 5.41
CA LYS A 70 -0.07 10.94 5.30
C LYS A 70 -1.23 9.99 5.55
N ASP A 71 -2.24 10.39 6.33
CA ASP A 71 -3.44 9.58 6.52
C ASP A 71 -4.26 9.48 5.23
N LYS A 72 -4.42 10.62 4.53
CA LYS A 72 -5.09 10.65 3.22
C LYS A 72 -4.31 9.89 2.16
N VAL A 73 -2.98 10.05 2.11
CA VAL A 73 -2.13 9.26 1.19
C VAL A 73 -2.30 7.77 1.47
N ALA A 74 -2.28 7.36 2.75
CA ALA A 74 -2.49 5.96 3.09
C ALA A 74 -3.88 5.48 2.67
N SER A 75 -4.94 6.27 2.89
CA SER A 75 -6.31 5.91 2.51
C SER A 75 -6.50 5.75 0.99
N THR A 76 -5.81 6.56 0.18
CA THR A 76 -5.84 6.39 -1.30
C THR A 76 -5.02 5.18 -1.75
N LEU A 77 -3.92 4.88 -1.07
CA LEU A 77 -3.12 3.67 -1.30
C LEU A 77 -3.86 2.39 -0.93
N GLU A 78 -4.65 2.40 0.16
CA GLU A 78 -5.51 1.28 0.54
C GLU A 78 -6.45 0.92 -0.63
N ARG A 79 -7.12 1.92 -1.22
CA ARG A 79 -7.98 1.74 -2.41
C ARG A 79 -7.21 1.17 -3.60
N ALA A 80 -6.01 1.69 -3.87
CA ALA A 80 -5.18 1.21 -4.98
C ALA A 80 -4.81 -0.28 -4.82
N ILE A 81 -4.47 -0.70 -3.60
CA ILE A 81 -4.13 -2.08 -3.26
C ILE A 81 -5.37 -2.99 -3.38
N GLU A 82 -6.52 -2.54 -2.89
CA GLU A 82 -7.79 -3.27 -3.01
C GLU A 82 -8.18 -3.49 -4.48
N TYR A 83 -8.03 -2.48 -5.34
CA TYR A 83 -8.28 -2.62 -6.78
C TYR A 83 -7.26 -3.50 -7.49
N ALA A 84 -6.02 -3.58 -7.01
CA ALA A 84 -5.02 -4.47 -7.59
C ALA A 84 -5.34 -5.96 -7.34
N GLY A 85 -5.93 -6.26 -6.18
CA GLY A 85 -6.55 -7.55 -5.87
C GLY A 85 -6.28 -8.03 -4.45
N SER A 86 -6.52 -9.32 -4.22
CA SER A 86 -6.34 -9.92 -2.89
C SER A 86 -4.86 -9.97 -2.47
N ALA A 87 -4.62 -10.03 -1.15
CA ALA A 87 -3.28 -10.23 -0.59
C ALA A 87 -2.58 -11.48 -1.17
N GLU A 88 -3.33 -12.56 -1.44
CA GLU A 88 -2.81 -13.78 -2.10
C GLU A 88 -2.28 -13.48 -3.50
N LYS A 89 -3.05 -12.75 -4.31
CA LYS A 89 -2.64 -12.35 -5.66
C LYS A 89 -1.39 -11.48 -5.61
N LEU A 90 -1.37 -10.49 -4.70
CA LEU A 90 -0.22 -9.60 -4.51
C LEU A 90 1.04 -10.36 -4.07
N ALA A 91 0.89 -11.38 -3.22
CA ALA A 91 2.00 -12.21 -2.76
C ALA A 91 2.71 -12.96 -3.90
N THR A 92 1.99 -13.34 -4.96
CA THR A 92 2.62 -13.94 -6.16
C THR A 92 3.59 -13.00 -6.88
N HIS A 93 3.53 -11.70 -6.59
CA HIS A 93 4.43 -10.65 -7.10
C HIS A 93 5.32 -10.04 -5.99
N GLY A 94 5.35 -10.65 -4.81
CA GLY A 94 5.93 -10.10 -3.58
C GLY A 94 7.40 -9.69 -3.69
N GLU A 95 8.22 -10.46 -4.40
CA GLU A 95 9.65 -10.17 -4.60
C GLU A 95 9.90 -8.76 -5.14
N LYS A 96 9.03 -8.28 -6.04
CA LYS A 96 9.12 -6.95 -6.63
C LYS A 96 8.30 -5.91 -5.86
N LEU A 97 7.21 -6.34 -5.24
CA LEU A 97 6.25 -5.44 -4.60
C LEU A 97 6.64 -5.04 -3.17
N TRP A 98 7.15 -5.97 -2.37
CA TRP A 98 7.45 -5.73 -0.95
C TRP A 98 8.54 -4.67 -0.71
N PRO A 99 9.62 -4.55 -1.51
CA PRO A 99 10.59 -3.47 -1.34
C PRO A 99 9.96 -2.08 -1.47
N THR A 100 9.11 -1.86 -2.48
CA THR A 100 8.39 -0.60 -2.70
C THR A 100 7.38 -0.33 -1.57
N LEU A 101 6.61 -1.34 -1.17
CA LEU A 101 5.67 -1.21 -0.05
C LEU A 101 6.38 -0.92 1.29
N LYS A 102 7.54 -1.53 1.53
CA LYS A 102 8.39 -1.26 2.70
C LYS A 102 8.81 0.21 2.75
N ALA A 103 9.29 0.76 1.63
CA ALA A 103 9.70 2.16 1.54
C ALA A 103 8.51 3.10 1.80
N ILE A 104 7.37 2.84 1.14
CA ILE A 104 6.13 3.62 1.35
C ILE A 104 5.65 3.51 2.80
N GLY A 105 5.67 2.31 3.39
CA GLY A 105 5.30 2.08 4.78
C GLY A 105 6.17 2.86 5.76
N GLY A 106 7.49 2.92 5.53
CA GLY A 106 8.42 3.72 6.31
C GLY A 106 8.14 5.22 6.18
N TRP A 107 7.88 5.70 4.96
CA TRP A 107 7.50 7.08 4.72
C TRP A 107 6.17 7.47 5.38
N LEU A 108 5.17 6.58 5.34
CA LEU A 108 3.86 6.81 5.98
C LEU A 108 3.92 6.84 7.51
N GLY A 109 4.95 6.25 8.12
CA GLY A 109 5.10 6.23 9.58
C GLY A 109 3.98 5.44 10.26
N GLU A 110 3.24 6.07 11.17
CA GLU A 110 2.14 5.42 11.91
C GLU A 110 1.00 4.91 11.01
N TYR A 111 0.86 5.46 9.80
CA TYR A 111 -0.13 5.04 8.80
C TYR A 111 0.38 3.92 7.88
N GLY A 112 1.67 3.57 7.95
CA GLY A 112 2.27 2.49 7.15
C GLY A 112 1.68 1.10 7.45
N PRO A 113 1.52 0.69 8.72
CA PRO A 113 1.02 -0.65 9.06
C PRO A 113 -0.32 -1.01 8.43
N LYS A 114 -1.26 -0.06 8.28
CA LYS A 114 -2.57 -0.34 7.67
C LYS A 114 -2.44 -0.68 6.19
N VAL A 115 -1.65 0.09 5.44
CA VAL A 115 -1.37 -0.15 4.01
C VAL A 115 -0.63 -1.47 3.80
N LEU A 116 0.39 -1.76 4.62
CA LEU A 116 1.18 -2.98 4.54
C LEU A 116 0.32 -4.25 4.76
N ARG A 117 -0.57 -4.22 5.76
CA ARG A 117 -1.42 -5.38 6.08
C ARG A 117 -2.38 -5.75 4.96
N LEU A 118 -2.94 -4.79 4.23
CA LEU A 118 -3.81 -5.06 3.08
C LEU A 118 -3.08 -5.82 1.98
N ALA A 119 -1.79 -5.55 1.80
CA ALA A 119 -0.93 -6.27 0.87
C ALA A 119 -0.37 -7.60 1.44
N GLY A 120 -0.85 -8.02 2.62
CA GLY A 120 -0.38 -9.23 3.29
C GLY A 120 1.01 -9.10 3.92
N VAL A 121 1.44 -7.88 4.26
CA VAL A 121 2.72 -7.60 4.91
C VAL A 121 2.49 -7.20 6.36
N ALA A 122 3.09 -7.94 7.30
CA ALA A 122 3.07 -7.59 8.72
C ALA A 122 4.38 -6.91 9.13
N ILE A 123 4.28 -5.93 10.02
CA ILE A 123 5.44 -5.45 10.78
C ILE A 123 5.50 -6.26 12.07
N VAL A 124 6.66 -6.85 12.34
CA VAL A 124 6.93 -7.69 13.52
C VAL A 124 8.05 -7.13 14.37
#